data_AF-A0A972TEK6-F1
#
_entry.id   AF-A0A972TEK6-F1
#
_cell.length_a   1.000
_cell.length_b   1.000
_cell.length_c   1.000
_cell.angle_alpha   90.00
_cell.angle_beta   90.00
_cell.angle_gamma   90.00
#
_symmetry.space_group_name_H-M   'P 1'
#
loop_
_entity.id
_entity.type
_entity.pdbx_description
1 polymer ?
#
loop_
_entity_poly.entity_id
_entity_poly.type
_entity_poly.pdbx_seq_one_letter_code
_entity_poly.pdbx_strand_id
1 'polypeptide(L)'
;HHGIGNCIVFDYLDEYYPDVVNEFRRMVDKHAISLPRNIIAGVEKDQLEKMVDVALVLEPLWENALGAGWKEIMTRDKIKDLYQRM
;
A
#
# COMPACT_ATOMS: atom_id res chain seq x y z
N HIS A 1 4.37 -12.03 -7.71
CA HIS A 1 4.82 -11.20 -8.84
C HIS A 1 4.85 -9.75 -8.41
N HIS A 2 5.95 -9.02 -8.67
CA HIS A 2 6.18 -7.66 -8.18
C HIS A 2 5.20 -6.62 -8.77
N GLY A 3 5.00 -6.62 -10.10
CA GLY A 3 4.22 -5.59 -10.79
C GLY A 3 2.77 -5.47 -10.30
N ILE A 4 2.03 -6.58 -10.21
CA ILE A 4 0.64 -6.58 -9.73
C ILE A 4 0.53 -6.16 -8.25
N GLY A 5 1.49 -6.57 -7.41
CA GLY A 5 1.53 -6.15 -6.01
C GLY A 5 1.63 -4.63 -5.88
N ASN A 6 2.50 -4.01 -6.68
CA ASN A 6 2.64 -2.56 -6.70
C ASN A 6 1.37 -1.87 -7.17
N CYS A 7 0.71 -2.37 -8.23
CA CYS A 7 -0.54 -1.80 -8.72
C CYS A 7 -1.66 -1.85 -7.66
N ILE A 8 -1.77 -2.95 -6.92
CA ILE A 8 -2.78 -3.08 -5.86
C ILE A 8 -2.51 -2.07 -4.77
N VAL A 9 -1.28 -2.02 -4.23
CA VAL A 9 -0.94 -1.10 -3.14
C VAL A 9 -1.11 0.35 -3.58
N PHE A 10 -0.64 0.70 -4.79
CA PHE A 10 -0.68 2.08 -5.30
C PHE A 10 -2.11 2.63 -5.39
N ASP A 11 -3.10 1.79 -5.69
CA ASP A 11 -4.51 2.23 -5.73
C ASP A 11 -5.07 2.67 -4.37
N TYR A 12 -4.36 2.41 -3.26
CA TYR A 12 -4.75 2.84 -1.91
C TYR A 12 -3.82 3.91 -1.30
N LEU A 13 -2.86 4.43 -2.06
CA LEU A 13 -1.91 5.46 -1.60
C LEU A 13 -2.32 6.89 -2.01
N ASP A 14 -3.60 7.14 -2.24
CA ASP A 14 -4.13 8.46 -2.64
C ASP A 14 -3.97 9.55 -1.57
N GLU A 15 -3.82 9.16 -0.31
CA GLU A 15 -3.42 10.08 0.77
C GLU A 15 -2.02 10.69 0.55
N TYR A 16 -1.12 9.96 -0.11
CA TYR A 16 0.28 10.34 -0.30
C TYR A 16 0.57 10.84 -1.72
N TYR A 17 -0.11 10.27 -2.72
CA TYR A 17 0.10 10.56 -4.14
C TYR A 17 -1.23 10.84 -4.87
N PRO A 18 -2.04 11.82 -4.44
CA PRO A 18 -3.42 11.99 -4.90
C PRO A 18 -3.53 12.15 -6.43
N ASP A 19 -2.73 13.04 -7.01
CA ASP A 19 -2.78 13.31 -8.46
C ASP A 19 -2.31 12.11 -9.29
N VAL A 20 -1.26 11.43 -8.82
CA VAL A 20 -0.65 10.30 -9.54
C VAL A 20 -1.50 9.04 -9.41
N VAL A 21 -2.16 8.81 -8.27
CA VAL A 21 -3.11 7.71 -8.10
C VAL A 21 -4.35 7.94 -8.96
N ASN A 22 -4.84 9.18 -9.06
CA ASN A 22 -5.93 9.51 -9.97
C ASN A 22 -5.55 9.33 -11.44
N GLU A 23 -4.31 9.67 -11.82
CA GLU A 23 -3.78 9.35 -13.14
C GLU A 23 -3.70 7.83 -13.38
N PHE A 24 -3.18 7.07 -12.43
CA PHE A 24 -3.12 5.62 -12.49
C PHE A 24 -4.51 4.99 -12.65
N ARG A 25 -5.50 5.41 -11.86
CA ARG A 25 -6.89 4.93 -11.97
C ARG A 25 -7.48 5.20 -13.36
N ARG A 26 -7.18 6.35 -13.97
CA ARG A 26 -7.56 6.64 -15.38
C ARG A 26 -6.87 5.71 -16.37
N MET A 27 -5.61 5.36 -16.15
CA MET A 27 -4.88 4.40 -17.00
C MET A 27 -5.47 2.99 -16.86
N VAL A 28 -5.77 2.54 -15.64
CA VAL A 28 -6.43 1.25 -15.36
C VAL A 28 -7.76 1.15 -16.10
N ASP A 29 -8.61 2.18 -16.02
CA ASP A 29 -9.90 2.25 -16.72
C ASP A 29 -9.74 2.25 -18.24
N LYS A 30 -8.88 3.14 -18.78
CA LYS A 30 -8.59 3.23 -20.22
C LYS A 30 -8.16 1.90 -20.84
N HIS A 31 -7.43 1.10 -20.07
CA HIS A 31 -6.91 -0.20 -20.51
C HIS A 31 -7.77 -1.39 -20.05
N ALA A 32 -8.96 -1.14 -19.49
CA ALA A 32 -9.90 -2.15 -18.99
C ALA A 32 -9.25 -3.17 -18.04
N ILE A 33 -8.33 -2.70 -17.20
CA ILE A 33 -7.61 -3.55 -16.24
C ILE A 33 -8.49 -3.76 -15.00
N SER A 34 -8.72 -5.01 -14.64
CA SER A 34 -9.35 -5.37 -13.37
C SER A 34 -8.29 -5.70 -12.33
N LEU A 35 -8.13 -4.85 -11.32
CA LEU A 35 -7.26 -5.13 -10.18
C LEU A 35 -7.96 -6.08 -9.19
N PRO A 36 -7.24 -7.07 -8.62
CA PRO A 36 -7.75 -7.88 -7.53
C PRO A 36 -8.21 -7.02 -6.35
N ARG A 37 -9.32 -7.40 -5.72
CA ARG A 37 -9.92 -6.75 -4.55
C ARG A 37 -10.18 -7.77 -3.45
N ASN A 38 -10.29 -7.29 -2.21
CA ASN A 38 -10.49 -8.12 -1.02
C ASN A 38 -9.36 -9.16 -0.88
N ILE A 39 -8.13 -8.77 -1.22
CA ILE A 39 -7.00 -9.70 -1.24
C ILE A 39 -6.53 -10.11 0.15
N ILE A 40 -6.90 -9.34 1.18
CA ILE A 40 -6.62 -9.68 2.57
C ILE A 40 -7.72 -10.56 3.18
N ALA A 41 -8.80 -10.84 2.44
CA ALA A 41 -9.86 -11.74 2.91
C ALA A 41 -9.30 -13.16 3.13
N GLY A 42 -9.27 -13.59 4.39
CA GLY A 42 -8.73 -14.90 4.79
C GLY A 42 -7.24 -14.92 5.11
N VAL A 43 -6.57 -13.77 5.16
CA VAL A 43 -5.23 -13.66 5.74
C VAL A 43 -5.35 -13.76 7.26
N GLU A 44 -4.66 -14.75 7.85
CA GLU A 44 -4.65 -14.93 9.29
C GLU A 44 -3.97 -13.74 9.99
N LYS A 45 -4.39 -13.44 11.22
CA LYS A 45 -3.86 -12.31 11.99
C LYS A 45 -2.32 -12.33 12.05
N ASP A 46 -1.73 -13.48 12.31
CA ASP A 46 -0.28 -13.63 12.43
C ASP A 46 0.46 -13.43 11.10
N GLN A 47 -0.21 -13.68 9.97
CA GLN A 47 0.35 -13.40 8.65
C GLN A 47 0.30 -11.89 8.36
N LEU A 48 -0.79 -11.23 8.72
CA LEU A 48 -0.91 -9.78 8.61
C LEU A 48 0.15 -9.06 9.46
N GLU A 49 0.37 -9.49 10.71
CA GLU A 49 1.41 -8.92 11.56
C GLU A 49 2.81 -9.09 10.92
N LYS A 50 3.10 -10.25 10.32
CA LYS A 50 4.37 -10.45 9.59
C LYS A 50 4.51 -9.51 8.39
N MET A 51 3.45 -9.24 7.65
CA MET A 51 3.48 -8.28 6.54
C MET A 51 3.79 -6.87 7.05
N VAL A 52 3.22 -6.49 8.19
CA VAL A 52 3.48 -5.21 8.85
C VAL A 52 4.93 -5.11 9.34
N ASP A 53 5.47 -6.18 9.93
CA ASP A 53 6.89 -6.25 10.34
C ASP A 53 7.83 -6.04 9.15
N VAL A 54 7.55 -6.72 8.03
CA VAL A 54 8.33 -6.58 6.79
C VAL A 54 8.25 -5.15 6.24
N ALA A 55 7.07 -4.53 6.27
CA ALA A 55 6.92 -3.15 5.82
C ALA A 55 7.73 -2.18 6.69
N LEU A 56 7.74 -2.35 8.01
CA LEU A 56 8.40 -1.42 8.93
C LEU A 56 9.94 -1.41 8.83
N VAL A 57 10.56 -2.52 8.42
CA VAL A 57 12.02 -2.58 8.26
C VAL A 57 12.53 -1.89 6.99
N LEU A 58 11.62 -1.43 6.12
CA LEU A 58 11.94 -0.68 4.90
C LEU A 58 12.24 0.80 5.20
N GLU A 59 13.00 1.09 6.25
CA GLU A 59 13.24 2.46 6.74
C GLU A 59 13.73 3.43 5.65
N PRO A 60 14.67 3.07 4.75
CA PRO A 60 15.12 3.99 3.70
C PRO A 60 14.01 4.40 2.72
N LEU A 61 13.05 3.51 2.47
CA LEU A 61 11.91 3.81 1.59
C LEU A 61 10.93 4.77 2.27
N TRP A 62 10.68 4.57 3.57
CA TRP A 62 9.81 5.46 4.34
C TRP A 62 10.42 6.84 4.53
N GLU A 63 11.70 6.92 4.87
CA GLU A 63 12.40 8.20 5.02
C GLU A 63 12.44 8.96 3.70
N ASN A 64 12.65 8.27 2.57
CA ASN A 64 12.60 8.89 1.25
C ASN A 64 11.21 9.46 0.91
N ALA A 65 10.13 8.79 1.32
CA ALA A 65 8.77 9.20 1.00
C ALA A 65 8.19 10.24 1.97
N LEU A 66 8.51 10.14 3.25
CA LEU A 66 7.82 10.86 4.35
C LEU A 66 8.77 11.70 5.22
N GLY A 67 10.08 11.65 4.96
CA GLY A 67 11.11 12.38 5.71
C GLY A 67 11.53 11.70 7.02
N ALA A 68 12.44 12.36 7.76
CA ALA A 68 13.03 11.82 8.99
C ALA A 68 12.00 11.47 10.08
N GLY A 69 10.83 12.12 10.08
CA GLY A 69 9.72 11.87 11.01
C GLY A 69 8.77 10.74 10.58
N TRP A 70 9.14 9.90 9.61
CA TRP A 70 8.21 8.93 9.00
C TRP A 70 7.55 7.99 10.02
N LYS A 71 8.21 7.66 11.13
CA LYS A 71 7.69 6.75 12.17
C LYS A 71 6.44 7.29 12.88
N GLU A 72 6.22 8.60 12.85
CA GLU A 72 5.03 9.24 13.39
C GLU A 72 3.86 9.22 12.39
N ILE A 73 4.17 9.08 11.09
CA ILE A 73 3.20 9.11 9.99
C ILE A 73 2.79 7.70 9.57
N MET A 74 3.76 6.80 9.39
CA MET A 74 3.59 5.42 8.98
C MET A 74 3.77 4.49 10.18
N THR A 75 2.83 4.59 11.12
CA THR A 75 2.79 3.76 12.32
C THR A 75 2.43 2.31 11.98
N ARG A 76 2.63 1.39 12.94
CA ARG A 76 2.17 0.00 12.82
C ARG A 76 0.69 -0.08 12.44
N ASP A 77 -0.14 0.72 13.11
CA ASP A 77 -1.58 0.75 12.87
C ASP A 77 -1.90 1.31 11.49
N LYS A 78 -1.19 2.36 11.04
CA LYS A 78 -1.36 2.92 9.69
C LYS A 78 -1.07 1.89 8.59
N ILE A 79 -0.01 1.11 8.72
CA ILE A 79 0.34 0.04 7.77
C ILE A 79 -0.73 -1.05 7.79
N LYS A 80 -1.21 -1.42 8.98
CA LYS A 80 -2.25 -2.45 9.15
C LYS A 80 -3.57 -2.02 8.51
N ASP A 81 -4.00 -0.79 8.74
CA ASP A 81 -5.20 -0.20 8.13
C ASP A 81 -5.07 -0.16 6.60
N LEU A 82 -3.88 0.20 6.10
CA LEU A 82 -3.59 0.21 4.66
C LEU A 82 -3.75 -1.20 4.06
N TYR A 83 -3.18 -2.24 4.69
CA TYR A 83 -3.39 -3.61 4.23
C TYR A 83 -4.86 -4.00 4.27
N GLN A 84 -5.56 -3.76 5.37
CA GLN A 84 -6.97 -4.17 5.53
C GLN A 84 -7.93 -3.56 4.51
N ARG A 85 -7.55 -2.44 3.87
CA ARG A 85 -8.31 -1.85 2.76
C ARG A 85 -8.18 -2.61 1.44
N MET A 86 -7.19 -3.51 1.28
CA MET A 86 -6.87 -4.20 0.01
C MET A 86 -7.68 -5.48 -0.22
#